data_AF-A0A8J6G729-F1
#
_entry.id   AF-A0A8J6G729-F1
#
_cell.length_a   1.000
_cell.length_b   1.000
_cell.length_c   1.000
_cell.angle_alpha   90.00
_cell.angle_beta   90.00
_cell.angle_gamma   90.00
#
_symmetry.space_group_name_H-M   'P 1'
#
loop_
_entity.id
_entity.type
_entity.pdbx_description
1 polymer ?
#
loop_
_entity_poly.entity_id
_entity_poly.type
_entity_poly.pdbx_seq_one_letter_code
_entity_poly.pdbx_strand_id
1 'polypeptide(L)'
;MISECSPFLKGVMLGSTVFALITMLGHIRLGHRNRMHHHEHHHLQAPNKEEVLKMSEAEREELSNSIRVYCIILVTPQDVSLWAAVKETWAKHCDKAEFFSSEYVEVFESVTVNETDTWLMMKQASIYAFNTYKDQYNWFFLAYPTTFAVIENLKYFLLRKDPSQPFYLGHTELSGSHEYVSVDGGVVLSIESMKKFNRLLTVSPSECPEEERGIWRMSEDLLLAHCLRYEGVLAENAEDEEGKNLFNTKTIGMFIKEAITDYPKDIVEGCCSDMAITFSRLTPDEMHVMMYGVYRLRAFGHFFNDALVFLPPNGSDND
;
A
#
# COMPACT_ATOMS: atom_id res chain seq x y z
N MET A 1 0.54 -56.24 50.19
CA MET A 1 -0.77 -55.60 49.92
C MET A 1 -0.50 -54.28 49.22
N ILE A 2 -0.58 -54.27 47.90
CA ILE A 2 -0.42 -53.05 47.10
C ILE A 2 -1.78 -52.35 47.15
N SER A 3 -1.84 -51.26 47.91
CA SER A 3 -3.04 -50.46 48.14
C SER A 3 -3.60 -49.96 46.81
N GLU A 4 -4.89 -50.20 46.59
CA GLU A 4 -5.67 -49.70 45.46
C GLU A 4 -5.57 -48.18 45.41
N CYS A 5 -4.75 -47.65 44.50
CA CYS A 5 -4.79 -46.23 44.15
C CYS A 5 -6.15 -45.95 43.50
N SER A 6 -6.93 -45.06 44.13
CA SER A 6 -8.27 -44.69 43.69
C SER A 6 -8.27 -44.22 42.23
N PRO A 7 -9.36 -44.48 41.47
CA PRO A 7 -9.47 -44.08 40.07
C PRO A 7 -9.27 -42.57 39.86
N PHE A 8 -9.51 -41.76 40.91
CA PHE A 8 -9.25 -40.32 40.92
C PHE A 8 -7.76 -39.98 40.79
N LEU A 9 -6.89 -40.65 41.56
CA LEU A 9 -5.43 -40.43 41.50
C LEU A 9 -4.84 -40.84 40.14
N LYS A 10 -5.37 -41.89 39.52
CA LYS A 10 -5.01 -42.29 38.16
C LYS A 10 -5.44 -41.23 37.14
N GLY A 11 -6.62 -40.65 37.30
CA GLY A 11 -7.12 -39.54 36.47
C GLY A 11 -6.27 -38.28 36.58
N VAL A 12 -5.85 -37.89 37.79
CA VAL A 12 -4.98 -36.73 38.02
C VAL A 12 -3.59 -36.93 37.41
N MET A 13 -3.03 -38.14 37.52
CA MET A 13 -1.73 -38.46 36.90
C MET A 13 -1.80 -38.48 35.36
N LEU A 14 -2.90 -38.97 34.78
CA LEU A 14 -3.14 -38.92 33.33
C LEU A 14 -3.36 -37.47 32.85
N GLY A 15 -4.14 -36.68 33.57
CA GLY A 15 -4.36 -35.27 33.24
C GLY A 15 -3.07 -34.45 33.30
N SER A 16 -2.24 -34.70 34.32
CA SER A 16 -0.96 -33.99 34.50
C SER A 16 0.07 -34.38 33.43
N THR A 17 0.12 -35.65 33.02
CA THR A 17 1.01 -36.09 31.94
C THR A 17 0.57 -35.57 30.58
N VAL A 18 -0.75 -35.53 30.30
CA VAL A 18 -1.29 -34.92 29.08
C VAL A 18 -1.04 -33.41 29.07
N PHE A 19 -1.23 -32.71 30.19
CA PHE A 19 -0.96 -31.27 30.28
C PHE A 19 0.53 -30.96 30.09
N ALA A 20 1.43 -31.75 30.70
CA ALA A 20 2.87 -31.62 30.51
C ALA A 20 3.30 -31.93 29.06
N LEU A 21 2.66 -32.89 28.39
CA LEU A 21 2.90 -33.16 26.97
C LEU A 21 2.42 -32.01 26.09
N ILE A 22 1.26 -31.41 26.38
CA ILE A 22 0.73 -30.26 25.64
C ILE A 22 1.60 -29.02 25.84
N THR A 23 2.09 -28.76 27.06
CA THR A 23 3.01 -27.63 27.30
C THR A 23 4.38 -27.88 26.67
N MET A 24 4.91 -29.11 26.70
CA MET A 24 6.14 -29.46 26.00
C MET A 24 5.98 -29.40 24.48
N LEU A 25 4.86 -29.85 23.91
CA LEU A 25 4.53 -29.70 22.47
C LEU A 25 4.28 -28.23 22.10
N GLY A 26 3.70 -27.44 23.00
CA GLY A 26 3.52 -25.99 22.87
C GLY A 26 4.86 -25.25 22.86
N HIS A 27 5.82 -25.67 23.70
CA HIS A 27 7.18 -25.15 23.68
C HIS A 27 8.01 -25.64 22.49
N ILE A 28 7.76 -26.85 21.98
CA ILE A 28 8.37 -27.35 20.73
C ILE A 28 7.82 -26.59 19.50
N ARG A 29 6.61 -26.02 19.58
CA ARG A 29 6.10 -25.07 18.57
C ARG A 29 6.64 -23.64 18.72
N LEU A 30 7.36 -23.32 19.80
CA LEU A 30 8.12 -22.08 19.97
C LEU A 30 9.58 -22.21 19.46
N GLY A 31 9.73 -23.00 18.41
CA GLY A 31 10.93 -23.11 17.60
C GLY A 31 10.59 -23.09 16.12
N HIS A 32 9.48 -22.47 15.71
CA HIS A 32 9.31 -22.06 14.33
C HIS A 32 10.20 -20.84 14.14
N ARG A 33 11.49 -21.12 13.93
CA ARG A 33 12.40 -20.27 13.18
C ARG A 33 11.56 -19.69 12.04
N ASN A 34 11.35 -18.37 12.03
CA ASN A 34 10.82 -17.65 10.88
C ASN A 34 11.62 -18.13 9.68
N ARG A 35 11.09 -19.11 8.96
CA ARG A 35 11.38 -19.23 7.56
C ARG A 35 10.76 -17.97 7.03
N MET A 36 11.59 -16.95 6.80
CA MET A 36 11.43 -16.14 5.60
C MET A 36 11.19 -17.17 4.50
N HIS A 37 9.93 -17.38 4.19
CA HIS A 37 9.59 -17.99 2.94
C HIS A 37 10.11 -16.97 1.93
N HIS A 38 11.27 -17.24 1.35
CA HIS A 38 11.64 -16.65 0.07
C HIS A 38 10.57 -17.13 -0.91
N HIS A 39 9.49 -16.39 -0.95
CA HIS A 39 8.52 -16.45 -2.02
C HIS A 39 9.18 -15.73 -3.20
N GLU A 40 9.23 -16.37 -4.36
CA GLU A 40 9.68 -15.74 -5.60
C GLU A 40 8.58 -14.78 -6.07
N HIS A 41 8.52 -13.58 -5.50
CA HIS A 41 7.73 -12.51 -6.10
C HIS A 41 8.53 -11.86 -7.23
N HIS A 42 7.86 -11.23 -8.20
CA HIS A 42 8.57 -10.32 -9.09
C HIS A 42 8.89 -9.03 -8.30
N HIS A 43 10.08 -9.01 -7.70
CA HIS A 43 10.55 -7.91 -6.87
C HIS A 43 11.11 -6.80 -7.75
N LEU A 44 10.65 -5.58 -7.49
CA LEU A 44 11.20 -4.40 -8.12
C LEU A 44 11.91 -3.54 -7.08
N GLN A 45 13.17 -3.24 -7.36
CA GLN A 45 13.98 -2.36 -6.54
C GLN A 45 13.93 -0.91 -7.04
N ALA A 46 14.00 0.02 -6.09
CA ALA A 46 14.11 1.45 -6.34
C ALA A 46 15.40 1.79 -7.13
N PRO A 47 15.53 3.02 -7.68
CA PRO A 47 16.79 3.52 -8.20
C PRO A 47 17.92 3.43 -7.18
N ASN A 48 19.18 3.34 -7.63
CA ASN A 48 20.31 3.52 -6.72
C ASN A 48 20.49 5.03 -6.48
N LYS A 49 20.47 5.45 -5.22
CA LYS A 49 20.56 6.87 -4.83
C LYS A 49 21.82 7.56 -5.36
N GLU A 50 22.95 6.87 -5.40
CA GLU A 50 24.22 7.44 -5.91
C GLU A 50 24.19 7.68 -7.42
N GLU A 51 23.46 6.87 -8.18
CA GLU A 51 23.30 7.07 -9.62
C GLU A 51 22.47 8.32 -9.90
N VAL A 52 21.36 8.50 -9.17
CA VAL A 52 20.51 9.69 -9.31
C VAL A 52 21.25 10.96 -8.89
N LEU A 53 22.07 10.89 -7.83
CA LEU A 53 22.89 12.03 -7.39
C LEU A 53 23.99 12.43 -8.37
N LYS A 54 24.42 11.53 -9.27
CA LYS A 54 25.41 11.83 -10.33
C LYS A 54 24.81 12.56 -11.52
N MET A 55 23.48 12.58 -11.66
CA MET A 55 22.78 13.28 -12.74
C MET A 55 22.88 14.80 -12.58
N SER A 56 22.91 15.53 -13.68
CA SER A 56 22.80 16.99 -13.64
C SER A 56 21.44 17.42 -13.08
N GLU A 57 21.35 18.66 -12.58
CA GLU A 57 20.09 19.22 -12.07
C GLU A 57 19.02 19.27 -13.16
N ALA A 58 19.38 19.62 -14.39
CA ALA A 58 18.47 19.65 -15.53
C ALA A 58 17.92 18.26 -15.89
N GLU A 59 18.77 17.23 -15.92
CA GLU A 59 18.31 15.84 -16.17
C GLU A 59 17.39 15.35 -15.07
N ARG A 60 17.66 15.72 -13.81
CA ARG A 60 16.82 15.40 -12.67
C ARG A 60 15.47 16.08 -12.71
N GLU A 61 15.44 17.35 -13.10
CA GLU A 61 14.20 18.12 -13.27
C GLU A 61 13.38 17.58 -14.44
N GLU A 62 14.00 17.28 -15.58
CA GLU A 62 13.32 16.67 -16.73
C GLU A 62 12.71 15.31 -16.35
N LEU A 63 13.47 14.47 -15.66
CA LEU A 63 13.01 13.18 -15.20
C LEU A 63 11.87 13.31 -14.18
N SER A 64 12.00 14.22 -13.21
CA SER A 64 10.94 14.55 -12.24
C SER A 64 9.64 14.98 -12.95
N ASN A 65 9.75 15.86 -13.95
CA ASN A 65 8.61 16.36 -14.73
C ASN A 65 7.95 15.28 -15.61
N SER A 66 8.70 14.25 -16.02
CA SER A 66 8.17 13.13 -16.80
C SER A 66 7.28 12.18 -15.98
N ILE A 67 7.47 12.13 -14.65
CA ILE A 67 6.70 11.26 -13.76
C ILE A 67 5.50 12.04 -13.21
N ARG A 68 4.38 11.92 -13.91
CA ARG A 68 3.11 12.54 -13.57
C ARG A 68 2.17 11.53 -12.90
N VAL A 69 1.90 11.74 -11.62
CA VAL A 69 1.08 10.87 -10.75
C VAL A 69 -0.28 11.51 -10.49
N TYR A 70 -1.31 10.80 -10.92
CA TYR A 70 -2.70 11.12 -10.64
C TYR A 70 -3.21 10.30 -9.45
N CYS A 71 -3.64 10.95 -8.37
CA CYS A 71 -4.12 10.29 -7.16
C CYS A 71 -5.65 10.15 -7.18
N ILE A 72 -6.12 8.89 -7.15
CA ILE A 72 -7.53 8.49 -7.04
C ILE A 72 -7.79 8.13 -5.58
N ILE A 73 -8.53 8.97 -4.85
CA ILE A 73 -8.80 8.76 -3.43
C ILE A 73 -10.25 8.31 -3.28
N LEU A 74 -10.48 7.04 -2.96
CA LEU A 74 -11.84 6.47 -2.84
C LEU A 74 -12.40 6.74 -1.46
N VAL A 75 -13.52 7.45 -1.37
CA VAL A 75 -13.95 8.01 -0.09
C VAL A 75 -15.45 7.93 0.19
N THR A 76 -15.74 7.71 1.47
CA THR A 76 -17.08 7.57 2.05
C THR A 76 -17.47 8.85 2.80
N PRO A 77 -18.69 9.40 2.60
CA PRO A 77 -19.11 10.64 3.25
C PRO A 77 -19.14 10.60 4.79
N GLN A 78 -19.07 9.42 5.39
CA GLN A 78 -19.02 9.24 6.84
C GLN A 78 -17.63 9.62 7.41
N ASP A 79 -16.60 9.65 6.58
CA ASP A 79 -15.20 9.74 6.99
C ASP A 79 -14.56 11.12 6.67
N VAL A 80 -15.36 12.19 6.69
CA VAL A 80 -14.95 13.56 6.32
C VAL A 80 -13.65 14.03 6.99
N SER A 81 -13.40 13.64 8.24
CA SER A 81 -12.17 14.00 8.95
C SER A 81 -10.92 13.40 8.31
N LEU A 82 -11.01 12.19 7.74
CA LEU A 82 -9.92 11.57 7.00
C LEU A 82 -9.69 12.30 5.67
N TRP A 83 -10.75 12.74 4.98
CA TRP A 83 -10.61 13.49 3.73
C TRP A 83 -9.88 14.82 3.96
N ALA A 84 -10.24 15.52 5.04
CA ALA A 84 -9.57 16.74 5.46
C ALA A 84 -8.08 16.49 5.72
N ALA A 85 -7.75 15.46 6.49
CA ALA A 85 -6.35 15.11 6.74
C ALA A 85 -5.59 14.79 5.45
N VAL A 86 -6.16 13.99 4.55
CA VAL A 86 -5.53 13.67 3.26
C VAL A 86 -5.30 14.94 2.43
N LYS A 87 -6.30 15.81 2.33
CA LYS A 87 -6.24 17.09 1.59
C LYS A 87 -5.19 18.05 2.16
N GLU A 88 -5.09 18.15 3.48
CA GLU A 88 -4.18 19.06 4.19
C GLU A 88 -2.74 18.53 4.27
N THR A 89 -2.54 17.21 4.07
CA THR A 89 -1.24 16.55 4.21
C THR A 89 -0.65 16.09 2.88
N TRP A 90 -0.77 14.82 2.51
CA TRP A 90 0.02 14.25 1.42
C TRP A 90 -0.58 14.45 0.02
N ALA A 91 -1.90 14.68 -0.11
CA ALA A 91 -2.55 14.79 -1.43
C ALA A 91 -2.05 15.98 -2.25
N LYS A 92 -1.59 17.04 -1.59
CA LYS A 92 -0.95 18.21 -2.22
C LYS A 92 0.42 17.93 -2.84
N HIS A 93 0.99 16.75 -2.61
CA HIS A 93 2.23 16.31 -3.27
C HIS A 93 1.95 15.50 -4.55
N CYS A 94 0.70 15.10 -4.79
CA CYS A 94 0.29 14.54 -6.07
C CYS A 94 0.32 15.62 -7.16
N ASP A 95 0.61 15.25 -8.41
CA ASP A 95 0.49 16.21 -9.53
C ASP A 95 -0.97 16.64 -9.73
N LYS A 96 -1.90 15.73 -9.43
CA LYS A 96 -3.31 16.00 -9.19
C LYS A 96 -3.91 14.93 -8.30
N ALA A 97 -4.82 15.33 -7.41
CA ALA A 97 -5.57 14.43 -6.56
C ALA A 97 -7.07 14.75 -6.67
N GLU A 98 -7.91 13.72 -6.75
CA GLU A 98 -9.36 13.86 -6.69
C GLU A 98 -9.97 12.83 -5.74
N PHE A 99 -10.99 13.29 -5.01
CA PHE A 99 -11.76 12.49 -4.06
C PHE A 99 -13.00 11.95 -4.76
N PHE A 100 -13.14 10.64 -4.84
CA PHE A 100 -14.28 9.97 -5.48
C PHE A 100 -15.26 9.49 -4.42
N SER A 101 -16.53 9.89 -4.54
CA SER A 101 -17.54 9.57 -3.53
C SER A 101 -18.91 9.27 -4.12
N SER A 102 -19.79 8.68 -3.31
CA SER A 102 -21.18 8.41 -3.68
C SER A 102 -22.00 9.69 -3.85
N GLU A 103 -21.59 10.79 -3.23
CA GLU A 103 -22.26 12.10 -3.31
C GLU A 103 -21.27 13.25 -3.46
N TYR A 104 -21.76 14.39 -3.93
CA TYR A 104 -20.95 15.60 -4.08
C TYR A 104 -20.75 16.29 -2.74
N VAL A 105 -19.50 16.58 -2.39
CA VAL A 105 -19.12 17.31 -1.17
C VAL A 105 -18.29 18.53 -1.55
N GLU A 106 -18.91 19.71 -1.49
CA GLU A 106 -18.36 20.97 -1.98
C GLU A 106 -16.98 21.31 -1.40
N VAL A 107 -16.76 21.11 -0.10
CA VAL A 107 -15.49 21.41 0.58
C VAL A 107 -14.30 20.63 -0.01
N PHE A 108 -14.55 19.47 -0.60
CA PHE A 108 -13.52 18.62 -1.21
C PHE A 108 -13.55 18.62 -2.73
N GLU A 109 -14.49 19.34 -3.34
CA GLU A 109 -14.75 19.32 -4.79
C GLU A 109 -14.82 17.87 -5.31
N SER A 110 -15.50 16.99 -4.56
CA SER A 110 -15.47 15.55 -4.85
C SER A 110 -16.09 15.22 -6.21
N VAL A 111 -15.55 14.19 -6.86
CA VAL A 111 -16.14 13.61 -8.07
C VAL A 111 -17.19 12.59 -7.62
N THR A 112 -18.44 12.83 -8.02
CA THR A 112 -19.55 11.94 -7.70
C THR A 112 -19.61 10.77 -8.66
N VAL A 113 -19.58 9.55 -8.13
CA VAL A 113 -19.76 8.31 -8.91
C VAL A 113 -21.06 7.57 -8.61
N ASN A 114 -21.93 8.09 -7.72
CA ASN A 114 -23.25 7.52 -7.36
C ASN A 114 -23.24 6.04 -6.92
N GLU A 115 -22.09 5.54 -6.46
CA GLU A 115 -21.90 4.15 -6.00
C GLU A 115 -21.47 4.15 -4.54
N THR A 116 -22.14 3.33 -3.72
CA THR A 116 -21.79 3.14 -2.30
C THR A 116 -20.91 1.92 -2.06
N ASP A 117 -20.94 0.97 -2.99
CA ASP A 117 -20.04 -0.19 -2.99
C ASP A 117 -18.66 0.26 -3.46
N THR A 118 -17.62 0.00 -2.67
CA THR A 118 -16.29 0.55 -2.92
C THR A 118 -15.64 -0.07 -4.17
N TRP A 119 -15.98 -1.31 -4.52
CA TRP A 119 -15.57 -1.93 -5.79
C TRP A 119 -16.23 -1.27 -7.01
N LEU A 120 -17.53 -1.01 -6.96
CA LEU A 120 -18.22 -0.25 -8.01
C LEU A 120 -17.66 1.18 -8.13
N MET A 121 -17.45 1.84 -7.00
CA MET A 121 -16.82 3.16 -6.92
C MET A 121 -15.42 3.15 -7.57
N MET A 122 -14.60 2.15 -7.27
CA MET A 122 -13.25 1.97 -7.84
C MET A 122 -13.29 1.83 -9.35
N LYS A 123 -14.21 1.03 -9.90
CA LYS A 123 -14.40 0.88 -11.35
C LYS A 123 -14.77 2.22 -12.00
N GLN A 124 -15.77 2.91 -11.47
CA GLN A 124 -16.23 4.19 -12.02
C GLN A 124 -15.16 5.28 -11.92
N ALA A 125 -14.48 5.37 -10.77
CA ALA A 125 -13.36 6.28 -10.55
C ALA A 125 -12.22 6.01 -11.54
N SER A 126 -11.89 4.74 -11.78
CA SER A 126 -10.85 4.35 -12.74
C SER A 126 -11.20 4.70 -14.18
N ILE A 127 -12.46 4.47 -14.60
CA ILE A 127 -12.97 4.86 -15.92
C ILE A 127 -12.89 6.39 -16.08
N TYR A 128 -13.38 7.13 -15.09
CA TYR A 128 -13.36 8.59 -15.11
C TYR A 128 -11.92 9.13 -15.19
N ALA A 129 -11.04 8.64 -14.31
CA ALA A 129 -9.66 9.11 -14.23
C ALA A 129 -8.92 8.84 -15.55
N PHE A 130 -9.05 7.64 -16.11
CA PHE A 130 -8.42 7.31 -17.39
C PHE A 130 -8.96 8.19 -18.52
N ASN A 131 -10.28 8.25 -18.72
CA ASN A 131 -10.84 8.97 -19.86
C ASN A 131 -10.56 10.48 -19.82
N THR A 132 -10.49 11.06 -18.61
CA THR A 132 -10.24 12.48 -18.42
C THR A 132 -8.76 12.83 -18.51
N TYR A 133 -7.88 11.96 -17.99
CA TYR A 133 -6.49 12.31 -17.69
C TYR A 133 -5.42 11.46 -18.38
N LYS A 134 -5.80 10.47 -19.22
CA LYS A 134 -4.86 9.59 -19.95
C LYS A 134 -3.77 10.29 -20.77
N ASP A 135 -4.01 11.53 -21.22
CA ASP A 135 -3.07 12.29 -22.05
C ASP A 135 -2.18 13.24 -21.22
N GLN A 136 -2.38 13.31 -19.91
CA GLN A 136 -1.68 14.22 -18.99
C GLN A 136 -0.87 13.49 -17.90
N TYR A 137 -1.23 12.25 -17.57
CA TYR A 137 -0.61 11.49 -16.48
C TYR A 137 -0.26 10.08 -16.93
N ASN A 138 0.86 9.59 -16.41
CA ASN A 138 1.43 8.31 -16.82
C ASN A 138 1.24 7.24 -15.73
N TRP A 139 0.89 7.68 -14.52
CA TRP A 139 0.75 6.84 -13.33
C TRP A 139 -0.53 7.22 -12.57
N PHE A 140 -1.26 6.22 -12.14
CA PHE A 140 -2.51 6.38 -11.40
C PHE A 140 -2.38 5.68 -10.05
N PHE A 141 -2.40 6.46 -8.98
CA PHE A 141 -2.26 5.97 -7.62
C PHE A 141 -3.61 5.92 -6.93
N LEU A 142 -4.10 4.71 -6.69
CA LEU A 142 -5.34 4.42 -5.98
C LEU A 142 -5.05 4.27 -4.48
N ALA A 143 -5.78 5.00 -3.65
CA ALA A 143 -5.63 4.96 -2.20
C ALA A 143 -6.96 5.14 -1.46
N TYR A 144 -7.02 4.59 -0.25
CA TYR A 144 -8.06 4.89 0.72
C TYR A 144 -7.71 6.12 1.55
N PRO A 145 -8.69 6.78 2.20
CA PRO A 145 -8.47 7.96 2.99
C PRO A 145 -7.74 7.68 4.31
N THR A 146 -7.48 6.41 4.63
CA THR A 146 -6.65 5.97 5.76
C THR A 146 -5.17 5.79 5.40
N THR A 147 -4.80 6.00 4.15
CA THR A 147 -3.42 5.87 3.66
C THR A 147 -2.71 7.21 3.73
N PHE A 148 -1.48 7.23 4.22
CA PHE A 148 -0.54 8.34 4.05
C PHE A 148 0.52 7.93 3.04
N ALA A 149 0.82 8.80 2.08
CA ALA A 149 1.79 8.51 1.03
C ALA A 149 2.89 9.59 0.96
N VAL A 150 4.13 9.17 0.76
CA VAL A 150 5.25 10.05 0.41
C VAL A 150 5.40 10.01 -1.10
N ILE A 151 4.75 10.95 -1.80
CA ILE A 151 4.65 10.93 -3.27
C ILE A 151 6.03 11.07 -3.93
N GLU A 152 6.97 11.76 -3.28
CA GLU A 152 8.35 11.86 -3.73
C GLU A 152 9.07 10.51 -3.75
N ASN A 153 8.84 9.68 -2.73
CA ASN A 153 9.36 8.31 -2.70
C ASN A 153 8.70 7.44 -3.78
N LEU A 154 7.40 7.65 -4.05
CA LEU A 154 6.73 6.99 -5.16
C LEU A 154 7.36 7.39 -6.51
N LYS A 155 7.48 8.68 -6.78
CA LYS A 155 8.06 9.17 -8.03
C LYS A 155 9.51 8.71 -8.22
N TYR A 156 10.27 8.69 -7.13
CA TYR A 156 11.61 8.11 -7.11
C TYR A 156 11.60 6.64 -7.53
N PHE A 157 10.73 5.81 -6.93
CA PHE A 157 10.62 4.40 -7.28
C PHE A 157 10.25 4.19 -8.76
N LEU A 158 9.36 5.03 -9.29
CA LEU A 158 8.88 4.96 -10.67
C LEU A 158 9.91 5.36 -11.72
N LEU A 159 11.04 5.99 -11.36
CA LEU A 159 12.06 6.44 -12.32
C LEU A 159 12.62 5.33 -13.21
N ARG A 160 12.68 4.09 -12.70
CA ARG A 160 13.18 2.92 -13.44
C ARG A 160 12.07 2.12 -14.11
N LYS A 161 10.87 2.69 -14.22
CA LYS A 161 9.70 1.99 -14.72
C LYS A 161 9.22 2.60 -16.04
N ASP A 162 8.88 1.72 -16.96
CA ASP A 162 8.30 2.09 -18.24
C ASP A 162 6.76 2.08 -18.10
N PRO A 163 6.08 3.24 -18.12
CA PRO A 163 4.64 3.30 -17.95
C PRO A 163 3.88 2.65 -19.13
N SER A 164 4.54 2.33 -20.25
CA SER A 164 3.95 1.60 -21.37
C SER A 164 3.83 0.09 -21.14
N GLN A 165 4.42 -0.44 -20.06
CA GLN A 165 4.29 -1.85 -19.70
C GLN A 165 3.05 -2.11 -18.83
N PRO A 166 2.36 -3.25 -19.01
CA PRO A 166 1.13 -3.58 -18.30
C PRO A 166 1.40 -4.24 -16.94
N PHE A 167 1.76 -3.44 -15.93
CA PHE A 167 1.88 -3.90 -14.55
C PHE A 167 1.20 -2.94 -13.56
N TYR A 168 0.97 -3.43 -12.34
CA TYR A 168 0.52 -2.62 -11.22
C TYR A 168 1.32 -2.96 -9.96
N LEU A 169 1.61 -1.94 -9.17
CA LEU A 169 2.57 -1.98 -8.07
C LEU A 169 1.87 -1.76 -6.74
N GLY A 170 2.40 -2.37 -5.69
CA GLY A 170 2.11 -2.04 -4.31
C GLY A 170 2.64 -3.11 -3.36
N HIS A 171 1.88 -3.44 -2.31
CA HIS A 171 2.18 -4.56 -1.42
C HIS A 171 1.52 -5.83 -1.97
N THR A 172 2.32 -6.80 -2.43
CA THR A 172 1.76 -8.06 -2.93
C THR A 172 1.43 -9.04 -1.81
N GLU A 173 0.26 -9.64 -1.88
CA GLU A 173 -0.18 -10.74 -1.04
C GLU A 173 -0.54 -11.97 -1.88
N LEU A 174 -0.66 -13.13 -1.22
CA LEU A 174 -0.98 -14.40 -1.85
C LEU A 174 -2.39 -14.86 -1.47
N SER A 175 -3.20 -15.19 -2.48
CA SER A 175 -4.46 -15.91 -2.34
C SER A 175 -4.37 -17.24 -3.10
N GLY A 176 -4.07 -18.31 -2.36
CA GLY A 176 -3.76 -19.62 -2.95
C GLY A 176 -2.48 -19.56 -3.76
N SER A 177 -2.57 -19.77 -5.08
CA SER A 177 -1.45 -19.68 -6.03
C SER A 177 -1.40 -18.35 -6.79
N HIS A 178 -2.17 -17.35 -6.36
CA HIS A 178 -2.33 -16.09 -7.09
C HIS A 178 -1.83 -14.92 -6.26
N GLU A 179 -1.00 -14.10 -6.89
CA GLU A 179 -0.53 -12.83 -6.34
C GLU A 179 -1.49 -11.71 -6.69
N TYR A 180 -1.72 -10.83 -5.72
CA TYR A 180 -2.49 -9.61 -5.90
C TYR A 180 -1.85 -8.47 -5.10
N VAL A 181 -2.06 -7.23 -5.53
CA VAL A 181 -1.65 -6.06 -4.73
C VAL A 181 -2.79 -5.69 -3.79
N SER A 182 -2.48 -5.52 -2.50
CA SER A 182 -3.47 -5.07 -1.53
C SER A 182 -3.76 -3.58 -1.65
N VAL A 183 -5.04 -3.20 -1.72
CA VAL A 183 -5.48 -1.80 -1.80
C VAL A 183 -5.26 -1.08 -0.48
N ASP A 184 -5.20 -1.79 0.66
CA ASP A 184 -4.84 -1.22 1.96
C ASP A 184 -3.51 -0.44 1.87
N GLY A 185 -2.52 -1.01 1.18
CA GLY A 185 -1.20 -0.38 0.99
C GLY A 185 -1.20 0.73 -0.06
N GLY A 186 -2.26 0.86 -0.86
CA GLY A 186 -2.31 1.68 -2.06
C GLY A 186 -1.76 0.95 -3.29
N VAL A 187 -2.33 1.29 -4.46
CA VAL A 187 -2.05 0.61 -5.73
C VAL A 187 -1.62 1.62 -6.77
N VAL A 188 -0.54 1.36 -7.49
CA VAL A 188 -0.10 2.20 -8.60
C VAL A 188 -0.27 1.45 -9.92
N LEU A 189 -1.03 2.03 -10.84
CA LEU A 189 -1.24 1.50 -12.17
C LEU A 189 -0.48 2.36 -13.19
N SER A 190 0.26 1.71 -14.08
CA SER A 190 0.82 2.38 -15.27
C SER A 190 -0.30 2.83 -16.22
N ILE A 191 -0.01 3.76 -17.13
CA ILE A 191 -0.97 4.20 -18.15
C ILE A 191 -1.44 3.03 -19.04
N GLU A 192 -0.56 2.09 -19.38
CA GLU A 192 -0.98 0.90 -20.16
C GLU A 192 -1.89 -0.03 -19.34
N SER A 193 -1.62 -0.19 -18.04
CA SER A 193 -2.51 -0.95 -17.14
C SER A 193 -3.89 -0.30 -17.01
N MET A 194 -3.94 1.02 -16.83
CA MET A 194 -5.21 1.75 -16.77
C MET A 194 -5.98 1.68 -18.09
N LYS A 195 -5.29 1.74 -19.23
CA LYS A 195 -5.91 1.58 -20.55
C LYS A 195 -6.52 0.19 -20.72
N LYS A 196 -5.80 -0.86 -20.32
CA LYS A 196 -6.28 -2.24 -20.32
C LYS A 196 -7.47 -2.43 -19.40
N PHE A 197 -7.38 -1.93 -18.17
CA PHE A 197 -8.47 -2.01 -17.20
C PHE A 197 -9.72 -1.28 -17.72
N ASN A 198 -9.58 -0.03 -18.18
CA ASN A 198 -10.69 0.74 -18.75
C ASN A 198 -11.31 0.04 -19.97
N ARG A 199 -10.50 -0.58 -20.85
CA ARG A 199 -11.00 -1.38 -21.98
C ARG A 199 -11.85 -2.55 -21.49
N LEU A 200 -11.38 -3.31 -20.51
CA LEU A 200 -12.13 -4.43 -19.95
C LEU A 200 -13.48 -3.96 -19.38
N LEU A 201 -13.46 -2.89 -18.59
CA LEU A 201 -14.65 -2.34 -17.94
C LEU A 201 -15.69 -1.78 -18.92
N THR A 202 -15.27 -1.31 -20.10
CA THR A 202 -16.15 -0.64 -21.07
C THR A 202 -16.56 -1.53 -22.23
N VAL A 203 -15.71 -2.45 -22.67
CA VAL A 203 -15.93 -3.30 -23.85
C VAL A 203 -16.41 -4.70 -23.47
N SER A 204 -15.86 -5.26 -22.39
CA SER A 204 -16.12 -6.63 -21.94
C SER A 204 -16.47 -6.67 -20.45
N PRO A 205 -17.46 -5.90 -19.98
CA PRO A 205 -17.76 -5.77 -18.55
C PRO A 205 -18.12 -7.10 -17.89
N SER A 206 -18.66 -8.07 -18.63
CA SER A 206 -18.99 -9.41 -18.12
C SER A 206 -17.79 -10.21 -17.61
N GLU A 207 -16.57 -9.87 -18.05
CA GLU A 207 -15.33 -10.54 -17.65
C GLU A 207 -14.78 -10.01 -16.32
N CYS A 208 -15.32 -8.88 -15.84
CA CYS A 208 -14.96 -8.25 -14.58
C CYS A 208 -16.20 -8.26 -13.66
N PRO A 209 -16.19 -9.01 -12.54
CA PRO A 209 -17.41 -9.21 -11.74
C PRO A 209 -18.09 -7.91 -11.30
N GLU A 210 -19.43 -7.88 -11.36
CA GLU A 210 -20.19 -6.68 -10.96
C GLU A 210 -20.29 -6.52 -9.45
N GLU A 211 -20.44 -7.60 -8.69
CA GLU A 211 -20.69 -7.55 -7.25
C GLU A 211 -19.86 -8.59 -6.50
N GLU A 212 -19.66 -8.37 -5.20
CA GLU A 212 -19.10 -9.36 -4.27
C GLU A 212 -20.08 -10.56 -4.01
N ARG A 213 -20.85 -11.03 -5.00
CA ARG A 213 -21.89 -12.05 -4.79
C ARG A 213 -21.38 -13.48 -4.93
N GLY A 214 -21.48 -14.23 -3.84
CA GLY A 214 -21.27 -15.67 -3.73
C GLY A 214 -21.15 -16.12 -2.27
N ILE A 215 -21.01 -17.42 -2.03
CA ILE A 215 -20.59 -17.96 -0.71
C ILE A 215 -19.16 -17.48 -0.35
N TRP A 216 -18.42 -17.03 -1.36
CA TRP A 216 -17.07 -16.48 -1.28
C TRP A 216 -17.11 -15.00 -1.69
N ARG A 217 -17.37 -14.12 -0.73
CA ARG A 217 -17.27 -12.66 -0.91
C ARG A 217 -15.79 -12.35 -1.16
N MET A 218 -15.43 -12.00 -2.40
CA MET A 218 -14.06 -11.60 -2.75
C MET A 218 -13.82 -10.17 -2.27
N SER A 219 -12.64 -9.89 -1.70
CA SER A 219 -12.22 -8.53 -1.43
C SER A 219 -12.00 -7.76 -2.72
N GLU A 220 -12.02 -6.43 -2.63
CA GLU A 220 -11.83 -5.52 -3.76
C GLU A 220 -10.46 -5.72 -4.42
N ASP A 221 -9.43 -5.98 -3.60
CA ASP A 221 -8.07 -6.33 -4.03
C ASP A 221 -8.08 -7.56 -4.97
N LEU A 222 -8.85 -8.59 -4.61
CA LEU A 222 -8.97 -9.82 -5.40
C LEU A 222 -9.80 -9.60 -6.67
N LEU A 223 -10.82 -8.76 -6.61
CA LEU A 223 -11.63 -8.38 -7.78
C LEU A 223 -10.80 -7.57 -8.78
N LEU A 224 -10.04 -6.58 -8.30
CA LEU A 224 -9.10 -5.80 -9.09
C LEU A 224 -8.06 -6.71 -9.74
N ALA A 225 -7.41 -7.57 -8.96
CA ALA A 225 -6.42 -8.51 -9.48
C ALA A 225 -7.00 -9.48 -10.52
N HIS A 226 -8.23 -9.96 -10.32
CA HIS A 226 -8.93 -10.81 -11.28
C HIS A 226 -9.07 -10.08 -12.64
N CYS A 227 -9.57 -8.85 -12.62
CA CYS A 227 -9.80 -8.05 -13.83
C CYS A 227 -8.49 -7.65 -14.52
N LEU A 228 -7.48 -7.20 -13.77
CA LEU A 228 -6.17 -6.84 -14.32
C LEU A 228 -5.47 -8.04 -14.97
N ARG A 229 -5.47 -9.19 -14.29
CA ARG A 229 -4.86 -10.41 -14.83
C ARG A 229 -5.55 -10.90 -16.10
N TYR A 230 -6.87 -10.73 -16.22
CA TYR A 230 -7.60 -11.06 -17.44
C TYR A 230 -7.05 -10.33 -18.67
N GLU A 231 -6.65 -9.07 -18.52
CA GLU A 231 -6.02 -8.24 -19.56
C GLU A 231 -4.49 -8.42 -19.66
N GLY A 232 -3.93 -9.39 -18.92
CA GLY A 232 -2.50 -9.65 -18.87
C GLY A 232 -1.69 -8.59 -18.13
N VAL A 233 -2.31 -7.88 -17.18
CA VAL A 233 -1.63 -6.93 -16.30
C VAL A 233 -1.10 -7.68 -15.07
N LEU A 234 0.19 -7.52 -14.76
CA LEU A 234 0.88 -8.30 -13.73
C LEU A 234 1.05 -7.51 -12.42
N ALA A 235 0.87 -8.20 -11.29
CA ALA A 235 1.16 -7.66 -9.96
C ALA A 235 2.67 -7.64 -9.72
N GLU A 236 3.19 -6.57 -9.15
CA GLU A 236 4.61 -6.44 -8.84
C GLU A 236 4.80 -5.88 -7.42
N ASN A 237 5.67 -6.53 -6.63
CA ASN A 237 5.96 -6.08 -5.28
C ASN A 237 7.02 -4.99 -5.31
N ALA A 238 6.76 -3.90 -4.59
CA ALA A 238 7.70 -2.79 -4.47
C ALA A 238 8.49 -2.90 -3.16
N GLU A 239 9.80 -3.15 -3.30
CA GLU A 239 10.75 -3.30 -2.19
C GLU A 239 11.98 -2.42 -2.39
N ASP A 240 12.67 -2.10 -1.30
CA ASP A 240 13.99 -1.49 -1.36
C ASP A 240 15.11 -2.52 -1.63
N GLU A 241 16.35 -2.04 -1.68
CA GLU A 241 17.55 -2.87 -1.91
C GLU A 241 17.78 -3.90 -0.78
N GLU A 242 17.17 -3.70 0.39
CA GLU A 242 17.24 -4.60 1.55
C GLU A 242 16.06 -5.59 1.61
N GLY A 243 15.12 -5.51 0.65
CA GLY A 243 13.93 -6.36 0.60
C GLY A 243 12.81 -5.91 1.55
N LYS A 244 12.84 -4.67 2.05
CA LYS A 244 11.75 -4.11 2.87
C LYS A 244 10.66 -3.57 1.95
N ASN A 245 9.41 -3.81 2.32
CA ASN A 245 8.25 -3.31 1.58
C ASN A 245 8.22 -1.77 1.56
N LEU A 246 7.95 -1.21 0.39
CA LEU A 246 7.75 0.23 0.23
C LEU A 246 6.28 0.63 0.43
N PHE A 247 5.35 -0.26 0.09
CA PHE A 247 3.92 -0.06 0.34
C PHE A 247 3.54 -0.87 1.57
N ASN A 248 3.04 -0.20 2.61
CA ASN A 248 2.79 -0.85 3.88
C ASN A 248 1.29 -0.92 4.20
N THR A 249 0.81 -2.13 4.53
CA THR A 249 -0.59 -2.43 4.87
C THR A 249 -0.93 -2.29 6.35
N LYS A 250 -0.03 -1.70 7.14
CA LYS A 250 -0.20 -1.47 8.58
C LYS A 250 0.24 -0.06 8.96
N THR A 251 -0.12 0.36 10.18
CA THR A 251 0.38 1.60 10.76
C THR A 251 1.86 1.45 11.14
N ILE A 252 2.59 2.57 11.19
CA ILE A 252 3.98 2.59 11.66
C ILE A 252 4.10 2.06 13.09
N GLY A 253 3.14 2.41 13.96
CA GLY A 253 3.12 1.92 15.34
C GLY A 253 3.06 0.39 15.42
N MET A 254 2.36 -0.27 14.49
CA MET A 254 2.34 -1.73 14.39
C MET A 254 3.70 -2.29 13.97
N PHE A 255 4.34 -1.71 12.94
CA PHE A 255 5.68 -2.15 12.53
C PHE A 255 6.73 -1.94 13.62
N ILE A 256 6.71 -0.80 14.31
CA ILE A 256 7.61 -0.56 15.44
C ILE A 256 7.41 -1.61 16.52
N LYS A 257 6.16 -1.97 16.84
CA LYS A 257 5.85 -3.01 17.83
C LYS A 257 6.36 -4.39 17.41
N GLU A 258 6.23 -4.73 16.13
CA GLU A 258 6.78 -5.96 15.56
C GLU A 258 8.32 -5.95 15.63
N ALA A 259 8.96 -4.85 15.21
CA ALA A 259 10.41 -4.68 15.27
C ALA A 259 10.98 -4.72 16.70
N ILE A 260 10.27 -4.19 17.69
CA ILE A 260 10.63 -4.34 19.11
C ILE A 260 10.70 -5.82 19.52
N THR A 261 9.84 -6.65 18.96
CA THR A 261 9.77 -8.07 19.27
C THR A 261 10.83 -8.86 18.52
N ASP A 262 10.99 -8.60 17.22
CA ASP A 262 11.82 -9.40 16.31
C ASP A 262 13.28 -8.93 16.28
N TYR A 263 13.50 -7.62 16.42
CA TYR A 263 14.81 -6.94 16.33
C TYR A 263 15.03 -5.97 17.50
N PRO A 264 15.01 -6.45 18.76
CA PRO A 264 15.01 -5.58 19.95
C PRO A 264 16.26 -4.69 20.09
N LYS A 265 17.33 -4.95 19.32
CA LYS A 265 18.56 -4.16 19.32
C LYS A 265 18.59 -3.11 18.21
N ASP A 266 17.81 -3.28 17.15
CA ASP A 266 17.87 -2.50 15.91
C ASP A 266 16.46 -2.10 15.46
N ILE A 267 15.64 -1.59 16.39
CA ILE A 267 14.21 -1.32 16.17
C ILE A 267 13.96 -0.35 15.00
N VAL A 268 14.80 0.68 14.90
CA VAL A 268 14.66 1.73 13.87
C VAL A 268 14.92 1.15 12.48
N GLU A 269 16.03 0.44 12.32
CA GLU A 269 16.39 -0.21 11.05
C GLU A 269 15.49 -1.41 10.74
N GLY A 270 14.94 -2.08 11.76
CA GLY A 270 14.13 -3.28 11.64
C GLY A 270 12.64 -3.04 11.39
N CYS A 271 12.12 -1.83 11.58
CA CYS A 271 10.72 -1.50 11.31
C CYS A 271 10.41 -1.51 9.82
N CYS A 272 11.08 -0.61 9.10
CA CYS A 272 10.50 0.03 7.94
C CYS A 272 11.59 0.53 6.99
N SER A 273 11.30 0.58 5.69
CA SER A 273 12.21 1.18 4.72
C SER A 273 12.33 2.69 4.95
N ASP A 274 13.55 3.24 4.83
CA ASP A 274 13.78 4.69 4.80
C ASP A 274 13.15 5.35 3.55
N MET A 275 12.85 4.56 2.52
CA MET A 275 12.22 5.00 1.28
C MET A 275 10.76 4.52 1.19
N ALA A 276 10.13 4.16 2.32
CA ALA A 276 8.72 3.75 2.36
C ALA A 276 7.84 4.78 1.65
N ILE A 277 6.94 4.28 0.80
CA ILE A 277 6.01 5.06 0.00
C ILE A 277 4.71 5.26 0.75
N THR A 278 4.16 4.21 1.37
CA THR A 278 2.86 4.32 2.05
C THR A 278 2.87 3.69 3.43
N PHE A 279 1.96 4.17 4.27
CA PHE A 279 1.47 3.51 5.48
C PHE A 279 -0.05 3.63 5.52
N SER A 280 -0.73 2.57 5.98
CA SER A 280 -2.18 2.49 5.97
C SER A 280 -2.78 2.46 7.37
N ARG A 281 -4.13 2.52 7.44
CA ARG A 281 -4.92 2.48 8.68
C ARG A 281 -4.62 3.62 9.64
N LEU A 282 -4.20 4.76 9.11
CA LEU A 282 -3.88 5.94 9.91
C LEU A 282 -5.14 6.76 10.21
N THR A 283 -5.17 7.32 11.40
CA THR A 283 -6.11 8.34 11.83
C THR A 283 -5.71 9.72 11.29
N PRO A 284 -6.64 10.71 11.28
CA PRO A 284 -6.32 12.09 10.89
C PRO A 284 -5.12 12.67 11.65
N ASP A 285 -5.03 12.44 12.95
CA ASP A 285 -3.93 12.94 13.79
C ASP A 285 -2.59 12.28 13.42
N GLU A 286 -2.59 10.96 13.17
CA GLU A 286 -1.39 10.25 12.74
C GLU A 286 -0.88 10.74 11.37
N MET A 287 -1.77 11.08 10.44
CA MET A 287 -1.37 11.68 9.16
C MET A 287 -0.68 13.04 9.33
N HIS A 288 -1.15 13.88 10.26
CA HIS A 288 -0.51 15.15 10.56
C HIS A 288 0.84 14.98 11.27
N VAL A 289 0.95 14.00 12.17
CA VAL A 289 2.22 13.62 12.80
C VAL A 289 3.22 13.15 11.73
N MET A 290 2.75 12.33 10.77
CA MET A 290 3.54 11.89 9.63
C MET A 290 4.00 13.05 8.75
N MET A 291 3.09 13.95 8.40
CA MET A 291 3.40 15.15 7.63
C MET A 291 4.48 16.01 8.34
N TYR A 292 4.34 16.21 9.65
CA TYR A 292 5.33 16.91 10.45
C TYR A 292 6.67 16.18 10.45
N GLY A 293 6.69 14.87 10.68
CA GLY A 293 7.90 14.05 10.73
C GLY A 293 8.67 14.03 9.41
N VAL A 294 7.96 13.80 8.30
CA VAL A 294 8.57 13.66 6.97
C VAL A 294 9.02 15.01 6.42
N TYR A 295 8.19 16.05 6.48
CA TYR A 295 8.41 17.29 5.73
C TYR A 295 8.85 18.50 6.57
N ARG A 296 8.70 18.48 7.90
CA ARG A 296 8.99 19.66 8.76
C ARG A 296 10.07 19.42 9.81
N LEU A 297 10.07 18.26 10.45
CA LEU A 297 10.98 17.94 11.55
C LEU A 297 12.40 17.71 11.02
N ARG A 298 13.37 18.52 11.49
CA ARG A 298 14.78 18.39 11.12
C ARG A 298 15.65 18.57 12.35
N ALA A 299 16.51 17.58 12.63
CA ALA A 299 17.54 17.72 13.64
C ALA A 299 18.65 18.64 13.12
N PHE A 300 19.07 19.62 13.92
CA PHE A 300 20.13 20.53 13.53
C PHE A 300 21.42 19.77 13.18
N GLY A 301 22.02 20.09 12.03
CA GLY A 301 23.24 19.43 11.54
C GLY A 301 23.01 18.18 10.69
N HIS A 302 21.76 17.72 10.53
CA HIS A 302 21.40 16.65 9.60
C HIS A 302 20.76 17.25 8.34
N PHE A 303 21.39 17.04 7.18
CA PHE A 303 20.88 17.49 5.89
C PHE A 303 20.36 16.29 5.09
N PHE A 304 19.09 16.33 4.71
CA PHE A 304 18.53 15.42 3.71
C PHE A 304 18.71 16.09 2.34
N ASN A 305 19.67 15.60 1.56
CA ASN A 305 19.79 16.01 0.17
C ASN A 305 18.81 15.16 -0.64
N ASP A 306 17.64 15.74 -0.92
CA ASP A 306 16.71 15.17 -1.88
C ASP A 306 17.36 15.29 -3.26
N ALA A 307 17.79 14.15 -3.80
CA ALA A 307 18.51 14.13 -5.06
C ALA A 307 17.64 14.70 -6.19
N LEU A 308 16.33 14.52 -6.10
CA LEU A 308 15.32 15.03 -7.03
C LEU A 308 14.48 16.07 -6.31
N VAL A 309 14.32 17.24 -6.93
CA VAL A 309 13.35 18.22 -6.47
C VAL A 309 12.00 17.86 -7.08
N PHE A 310 11.12 17.29 -6.27
CA PHE A 310 9.71 17.17 -6.59
C PHE A 310 9.03 18.39 -5.99
N LEU A 311 8.95 19.46 -6.78
CA LEU A 311 8.21 20.64 -6.35
C LEU A 311 6.73 20.27 -6.27
N PRO A 312 6.04 20.64 -5.19
CA PRO A 312 4.59 20.52 -5.18
C PRO A 312 4.00 21.43 -6.27
N PRO A 313 2.75 21.20 -6.70
CA PRO A 313 2.11 22.04 -7.71
C PRO A 313 2.13 23.53 -7.31
N ASN A 314 2.36 24.41 -8.29
CA ASN A 314 2.37 25.87 -8.06
C ASN A 314 1.11 26.32 -7.30
N GLY A 315 1.29 26.95 -6.13
CA GLY A 315 0.20 27.45 -5.29
C GLY A 315 -0.33 26.45 -4.25
N SER A 316 0.37 25.34 -4.00
CA SER A 316 0.07 24.46 -2.88
C SER A 316 0.52 25.05 -1.54
N ASP A 317 -0.19 24.76 -0.45
CA ASP A 317 0.20 25.15 0.92
C ASP A 317 1.46 24.40 1.45
N ASN A 318 2.23 23.76 0.57
CA ASN A 318 3.55 23.20 0.87
C ASN A 318 4.70 24.16 0.62
N ASP A 319 4.44 25.30 -0.03
CA ASP A 319 5.40 26.40 -0.16
C ASP A 319 5.62 27.13 1.18
#